data_AF-A0A1G5C5N0-F1
#
_entry.id   AF-A0A1G5C5N0-F1
#
_cell.length_a   1.000
_cell.length_b   1.000
_cell.length_c   1.000
_cell.angle_alpha   90.00
_cell.angle_beta   90.00
_cell.angle_gamma   90.00
#
_symmetry.space_group_name_H-M   'P 1'
#
loop_
_entity.id
_entity.type
_entity.pdbx_description
1 polymer ?
#
loop_
_entity_poly.entity_id
_entity_poly.type
_entity_poly.pdbx_seq_one_letter_code
_entity_poly.pdbx_strand_id
1 'polypeptide(L)' 'MYNIAICDDEYLTCQEIEKIIIENTAMFGTTFNIDIFYTGEALMEHIRCGSSYDFLILDIELTNASGIDV' A
#
# COMPACT_ATOMS: atom_id res chain seq x y z
N MET A 1 5.45 14.44 5.34
CA MET A 1 4.52 13.32 5.55
C MET A 1 4.17 12.78 4.19
N TYR A 2 4.43 11.50 3.95
CA TYR A 2 4.13 10.85 2.68
C TYR A 2 2.98 9.86 2.86
N ASN A 3 2.11 9.76 1.86
CA ASN A 3 1.02 8.80 1.81
C ASN A 3 1.46 7.57 1.03
N ILE A 4 1.36 6.40 1.65
CA ILE A 4 1.74 5.11 1.08
C ILE A 4 0.49 4.24 0.99
N ALA A 5 0.28 3.62 -0.16
CA ALA A 5 -0.64 2.51 -0.32
C ALA A 5 0.15 1.20 -0.41
N ILE A 6 -0.25 0.20 0.35
CA ILE A 6 0.23 -1.19 0.24
C ILE A 6 -0.95 -2.02 -0.26
N CYS A 7 -0.77 -2.76 -1.36
CA CYS A 7 -1.77 -3.66 -1.91
C CYS A 7 -1.18 -5.03 -2.18
N ASP A 8 -1.59 -6.00 -1.37
CA ASP A 8 -1.14 -7.40 -1.41
C ASP A 8 -2.25 -8.25 -0.76
N ASP A 9 -2.61 -9.39 -1.35
CA ASP A 9 -3.67 -10.24 -0.79
C ASP A 9 -3.19 -11.13 0.37
N GLU A 10 -1.88 -11.15 0.64
CA GLU A 10 -1.28 -11.79 1.79
C GLU A 10 -1.14 -10.82 2.99
N TYR A 11 -1.94 -11.10 4.03
CA TYR A 11 -2.00 -10.28 5.24
C TYR A 11 -0.65 -10.11 5.95
N LEU A 12 0.14 -11.19 6.06
CA LEU A 12 1.42 -11.16 6.76
C LEU A 12 2.42 -10.26 6.03
N THR A 13 2.44 -10.32 4.70
CA THR A 13 3.28 -9.48 3.85
C THR A 13 2.95 -8.00 4.04
N CYS A 14 1.66 -7.63 4.03
CA CYS A 14 1.22 -6.27 4.36
C CYS A 14 1.72 -5.79 5.73
N GLN A 15 1.58 -6.62 6.78
CA GLN A 15 2.02 -6.27 8.13
C GLN A 15 3.54 -6.11 8.24
N GLU A 16 4.31 -6.96 7.57
CA GLU A 16 5.77 -6.87 7.58
C GLU A 16 6.25 -5.59 6.89
N ILE A 17 5.66 -5.25 5.74
CA ILE A 17 5.97 -4.01 5.01
C ILE A 17 5.61 -2.79 5.86
N GLU A 18 4.40 -2.75 6.42
CA GLU A 18 3.97 -1.66 7.31
C GLU A 18 4.94 -1.48 8.48
N LYS A 19 5.30 -2.57 9.15
CA LYS A 19 6.24 -2.56 10.27
C LYS A 19 7.61 -2.02 9.86
N ILE A 20 8.16 -2.47 8.72
CA ILE A 20 9.44 -1.97 8.20
C ILE A 20 9.39 -0.45 7.99
N ILE A 21 8.31 0.07 7.41
CA ILE A 21 8.16 1.52 7.18
C ILE A 21 8.11 2.27 8.52
N ILE A 22 7.27 1.83 9.46
CA ILE A 22 7.07 2.48 10.76
C ILE A 22 8.37 2.49 11.59
N GLU A 23 9.07 1.36 11.67
CA GLU A 23 10.31 1.22 12.44
C GLU A 23 11.43 2.12 11.92
N ASN A 24 11.40 2.50 10.64
CA ASN A 24 12.40 3.34 10.01
C ASN A 24 12.01 4.82 9.88
N THR A 25 10.82 5.24 10.36
CA THR A 25 10.35 6.64 10.35
C THR A 25 11.39 7.65 10.87
N ALA A 26 12.06 7.32 11.98
CA ALA A 26 13.09 8.17 12.57
C ALA A 26 14.32 8.32 11.67
N MET A 27 14.70 7.26 10.94
CA MET A 27 15.81 7.29 9.98
C MET A 27 15.46 8.15 8.76
N PHE A 28 14.22 8.05 8.27
CA PHE A 28 13.76 8.82 7.12
C PHE A 28 13.54 10.31 7.42
N GLY A 29 13.46 10.71 8.69
CA GLY A 29 13.23 12.10 9.09
C GLY A 29 11.85 12.63 8.66
N THR A 30 10.89 11.72 8.42
CA THR A 30 9.51 12.05 8.01
C THR A 30 8.53 11.04 8.62
N THR A 31 7.26 11.43 8.66
CA THR A 31 6.14 10.54 8.98
C THR A 31 5.50 9.98 7.72
N PHE A 32 4.81 8.85 7.86
CA PHE A 32 4.06 8.18 6.80
C PHE A 32 2.60 7.99 7.23
N ASN A 33 1.68 8.14 6.28
CA ASN A 33 0.33 7.59 6.37
C ASN A 33 0.30 6.33 5.52
N ILE A 34 -0.17 5.21 6.07
CA ILE A 34 -0.17 3.93 5.37
C ILE A 34 -1.61 3.45 5.29
N ASP A 35 -2.10 3.27 4.07
CA ASP A 35 -3.36 2.57 3.79
C ASP A 35 -3.04 1.18 3.24
N ILE A 36 -3.70 0.15 3.78
CA ILE A 36 -3.52 -1.25 3.38
C ILE A 36 -4.76 -1.74 2.65
N PHE A 37 -4.54 -2.38 1.50
CA PHE A 37 -5.55 -2.98 0.66
C PHE A 37 -5.22 -4.45 0.42
N TYR A 38 -6.24 -5.31 0.46
CA TYR A 38 -6.09 -6.75 0.20
C TYR A 38 -6.63 -7.17 -1.17
N THR A 39 -7.11 -6.21 -1.95
CA THR A 39 -7.66 -6.42 -3.29
C THR A 39 -7.35 -5.22 -4.16
N GLY A 40 -7.08 -5.45 -5.45
CA GLY A 40 -6.85 -4.39 -6.42
C GLY A 40 -8.07 -3.48 -6.59
N GLU A 41 -9.28 -4.04 -6.47
CA GLU A 41 -10.54 -3.30 -6.58
C GLU A 41 -10.69 -2.25 -5.47
N ALA A 42 -10.37 -2.60 -4.22
CA ALA A 42 -10.44 -1.66 -3.11
C ALA A 42 -9.44 -0.50 -3.27
N LEU A 43 -8.21 -0.81 -3.72
CA LEU A 43 -7.19 0.19 -4.05
C LEU A 43 -7.69 1.12 -5.17
N MET A 44 -8.18 0.55 -6.28
CA MET A 44 -8.69 1.32 -7.40
C MET A 44 -9.87 2.21 -7.00
N GLU A 45 -10.78 1.73 -6.16
CA GLU A 45 -11.92 2.51 -5.68
C GLU A 45 -11.45 3.73 -4.89
N HIS A 46 -10.47 3.58 -3.99
CA HIS A 46 -9.90 4.70 -3.25
C HIS A 46 -9.26 5.74 -4.18
N ILE A 47 -8.46 5.30 -5.15
CA ILE A 47 -7.81 6.20 -6.12
C ILE A 47 -8.88 6.92 -6.97
N ARG A 48 -9.90 6.22 -7.43
CA ARG A 48 -11.02 6.81 -8.21
C ARG A 48 -11.84 7.81 -7.39
N CYS A 49 -11.95 7.60 -6.09
CA CYS A 49 -12.59 8.53 -5.15
C CYS A 49 -11.72 9.76 -4.82
N GLY A 50 -10.52 9.88 -5.40
CA GLY A 50 -9.67 11.05 -5.30
C GLY A 50 -8.52 10.90 -4.30
N SER A 51 -8.32 9.71 -3.71
CA SER A 51 -7.13 9.45 -2.90
C SER A 51 -5.88 9.49 -3.78
N SER A 52 -4.82 10.11 -3.27
CA SER A 52 -3.52 10.21 -3.94
C SER A 52 -2.41 9.71 -3.02
N TYR A 53 -1.55 8.85 -3.56
CA TYR A 53 -0.43 8.26 -2.85
C TYR A 53 0.90 8.70 -3.46
N ASP A 54 1.89 8.97 -2.62
CA ASP A 54 3.25 9.28 -3.04
C ASP A 54 4.02 8.00 -3.42
N PHE A 55 3.72 6.90 -2.72
CA PHE A 55 4.29 5.58 -2.99
C PHE A 55 3.18 4.53 -3.03
N LEU A 56 3.29 3.62 -3.99
CA LEU A 56 2.44 2.44 -4.12
C LEU A 56 3.34 1.21 -4.08
N ILE A 57 3.11 0.35 -3.09
CA ILE A 57 3.70 -0.97 -2.98
C ILE A 57 2.60 -1.96 -3.39
N LEU A 58 2.78 -2.62 -4.53
CA LEU A 58 1.74 -3.42 -5.16
C LEU A 58 2.30 -4.78 -5.54
N ASP A 59 1.65 -5.83 -5.06
CA ASP A 59 1.90 -7.18 -5.53
C ASP A 59 1.29 -7.42 -6.92
N ILE A 60 1.99 -8.21 -7.73
CA ILE A 60 1.57 -8.54 -9.10
C ILE A 60 0.51 -9.64 -9.09
N GLU A 61 0.59 -10.59 -8.16
CA GLU A 61 -0.24 -11.79 -8.10
C GLU A 61 -1.40 -11.64 -7.09
N LEU A 62 -2.42 -10.86 -7.43
CA LEU A 62 -3.61 -10.74 -6.60
C LEU A 62 -4.67 -11.80 -6.97
N THR A 63 -5.50 -12.19 -5.99
CA THR A 63 -6.53 -13.24 -6.16
C THR A 63 -7.50 -13.00 -7.34
N ASN A 64 -7.97 -11.76 -7.54
CA ASN A 64 -9.03 -11.44 -8.52
C ASN A 64 -8.60 -10.48 -9.64
N ALA A 65 -7.35 -9.99 -9.60
CA ALA A 65 -6.79 -9.04 -10.56
C ALA A 65 -5.29 -9.27 -10.69
N SER A 66 -4.65 -8.77 -11.75
CA SER A 66 -3.19 -8.62 -11.72
C SER A 66 -2.85 -7.22 -11.22
N GLY A 67 -1.79 -7.09 -10.41
CA GLY A 67 -1.22 -5.77 -10.09
C GLY A 67 -0.74 -5.00 -11.32
N ILE A 68 -0.63 -5.62 -12.50
CA ILE A 68 -0.35 -4.94 -13.77
C ILE A 68 -1.60 -4.22 -14.31
N ASP A 69 -2.79 -4.74 -14.02
CA ASP A 69 -4.07 -4.21 -14.51
C ASP A 69 -4.69 -3.17 -13.56
N VAL A 70 -4.13 -3.04 -12.35
CA VAL A 70 -4.50 -2.08 -11.30
C VAL A 70 -3.81 -0.73 -11.55
#